data_AF-B2B2F0-F1
#
_entry.id   AF-B2B2F0-F1
#
_cell.length_a   1.000
_cell.length_b   1.000
_cell.length_c   1.000
_cell.angle_alpha   90.00
_cell.angle_beta   90.00
_cell.angle_gamma   90.00
#
_symmetry.space_group_name_H-M   'P 1'
#
loop_
_entity.id
_entity.type
_entity.pdbx_description
1 polymer ?
#
loop_
_entity_poly.entity_id
_entity_poly.type
_entity_poly.pdbx_seq_one_letter_code
_entity_poly.pdbx_strand_id
1 'polypeptide(L)'
;MASPMTDPLLLFRQSIRTSSRIVPVASAESNDEVALSQATNLVFSDEGKRVVLPVDVQSRFMSSEGNLIDLRSIYFAWVNRDITIPEYNAAAEKLNEELTGGKGVHKFPFVERWNLIA
;
A
#
# COMPACT_ATOMS: atom_id res chain seq x y z
N MET A 1 14.57 -16.28 -2.76
CA MET A 1 14.58 -16.47 -1.29
C MET A 1 13.68 -15.39 -0.70
N ALA A 2 12.45 -15.74 -0.32
CA ALA A 2 11.52 -14.80 0.29
C ALA A 2 11.92 -14.62 1.75
N SER A 3 12.42 -13.43 2.14
CA SER A 3 12.74 -13.12 3.53
C SER A 3 11.49 -13.29 4.40
N PRO A 4 11.39 -14.33 5.26
CA PRO A 4 10.13 -14.75 5.85
C PRO A 4 9.86 -14.13 7.23
N MET A 5 10.34 -12.91 7.53
CA MET A 5 10.29 -12.37 8.90
C MET A 5 9.78 -10.95 9.06
N THR A 6 9.46 -10.24 7.98
CA THR A 6 9.04 -8.85 8.09
C THR A 6 7.58 -8.71 7.70
N ASP A 7 6.71 -8.71 8.70
CA ASP A 7 5.28 -8.45 8.54
C ASP A 7 5.09 -7.14 7.74
N PRO A 8 4.51 -7.19 6.52
CA PRO A 8 4.43 -6.02 5.64
C PRO A 8 3.62 -4.89 6.29
N LEU A 9 2.58 -5.25 7.05
CA LEU A 9 1.78 -4.30 7.83
C LEU A 9 2.58 -3.66 8.97
N LEU A 10 3.42 -4.45 9.65
CA LEU A 10 4.22 -3.96 10.77
C LEU A 10 5.29 -3.00 10.27
N LEU A 11 5.93 -3.32 9.15
CA LEU A 11 6.90 -2.44 8.51
C LEU A 11 6.25 -1.16 7.98
N PHE A 12 5.04 -1.26 7.43
CA PHE A 12 4.26 -0.10 7.01
C PHE A 12 3.97 0.85 8.19
N ARG A 13 3.49 0.30 9.31
CA ARG A 13 3.21 1.05 10.54
C ARG A 13 4.48 1.67 11.13
N GLN A 14 5.58 0.93 11.15
CA GLN A 14 6.89 1.46 11.57
C GLN A 14 7.30 2.62 10.67
N SER A 15 7.22 2.46 9.35
CA SER A 15 7.58 3.49 8.38
C SER A 15 6.74 4.75 8.55
N ILE A 16 5.44 4.61 8.80
CA ILE A 16 4.58 5.75 9.15
C ILE A 16 5.04 6.43 10.42
N ARG A 17 5.31 5.65 11.48
CA ARG A 17 5.71 6.18 12.79
C ARG A 17 7.06 6.87 12.74
N THR A 18 7.98 6.38 11.91
CA THR A 18 9.30 6.99 11.67
C THR A 18 9.25 8.10 10.62
N SER A 19 8.07 8.39 10.03
CA SER A 19 7.91 9.29 8.87
C SER A 19 8.86 8.94 7.71
N SER A 20 9.13 7.66 7.54
CA SER A 20 9.95 7.11 6.48
C SER A 20 9.28 7.26 5.12
N ARG A 21 10.08 7.51 4.09
CA ARG A 21 9.58 7.64 2.72
C ARG A 21 9.22 6.27 2.16
N ILE A 22 7.96 6.11 1.78
CA ILE A 22 7.42 4.91 1.12
C ILE A 22 7.21 5.25 -0.36
N VAL A 23 7.99 4.61 -1.23
CA VAL A 23 8.04 4.95 -2.67
C VAL A 23 7.59 3.75 -3.51
N PRO A 24 6.53 3.90 -4.32
CA PRO A 24 6.16 2.92 -5.33
C PRO A 24 7.15 2.91 -6.49
N VAL A 25 7.68 1.74 -6.84
CA VAL A 25 8.68 1.56 -7.90
C VAL A 25 8.26 0.45 -8.86
N ALA A 26 8.62 0.59 -10.14
CA ALA A 26 8.34 -0.40 -11.17
C ALA A 26 9.21 -1.67 -11.05
N SER A 27 10.35 -1.58 -10.35
CA SER A 27 11.31 -2.67 -10.15
C SER A 27 12.02 -2.52 -8.80
N ALA A 28 12.37 -3.65 -8.16
CA ALA A 28 12.98 -3.65 -6.83
C ALA A 28 14.32 -2.90 -6.74
N GLU A 29 15.06 -2.81 -7.85
CA GLU A 29 16.34 -2.11 -7.91
C GLU A 29 16.20 -0.64 -8.31
N SER A 30 15.13 -0.29 -9.02
CA SER A 30 14.85 1.09 -9.46
C SER A 30 14.49 1.99 -8.29
N ASN A 31 14.97 3.24 -8.34
CA ASN A 31 14.58 4.30 -7.40
C ASN A 31 13.60 5.30 -8.04
N ASP A 32 13.17 5.03 -9.27
CA ASP A 32 12.18 5.82 -9.97
C ASP A 32 10.81 5.61 -9.34
N GLU A 33 10.30 6.69 -8.74
CA GLU A 33 8.93 6.75 -8.25
C GLU A 33 7.98 6.67 -9.45
N VAL A 34 7.09 5.69 -9.43
CA VAL A 34 6.08 5.49 -10.46
C VAL A 34 4.68 5.50 -9.85
N ALA A 35 3.67 5.78 -10.67
CA ALA A 35 2.29 5.67 -10.23
C ALA A 35 1.99 4.26 -9.70
N LEU A 36 1.11 4.16 -8.70
CA LEU A 36 0.65 2.88 -8.11
C LEU A 36 0.14 1.87 -9.15
N SER A 37 -0.38 2.35 -10.28
CA SER A 37 -0.84 1.52 -11.39
C SER A 37 0.28 0.81 -12.14
N GLN A 38 1.49 1.39 -12.14
CA GLN A 38 2.71 0.82 -12.75
C GLN A 38 3.66 0.23 -11.70
N ALA A 39 3.42 0.50 -10.43
CA ALA A 39 4.25 0.02 -9.34
C ALA A 39 4.09 -1.48 -9.14
N THR A 40 5.21 -2.20 -9.10
CA THR A 40 5.24 -3.62 -8.77
C THR A 40 5.75 -3.85 -7.35
N ASN A 41 6.54 -2.91 -6.84
CA ASN A 41 7.15 -2.97 -5.52
C ASN A 41 6.99 -1.64 -4.77
N LEU A 42 6.92 -1.70 -3.45
CA LEU A 42 7.05 -0.56 -2.55
C LEU A 42 8.42 -0.62 -1.88
N VAL A 43 9.14 0.48 -1.98
CA VAL A 43 10.41 0.70 -1.28
C VAL A 43 10.13 1.45 0.00
N PHE A 44 10.57 0.89 1.10
CA PHE A 44 10.53 1.47 2.43
C PHE A 44 11.95 1.83 2.84
N SER A 45 12.17 3.09 3.21
CA SER A 45 13.46 3.59 3.67
C SER A 45 13.41 3.82 5.18
N ASP A 46 13.60 2.76 5.98
CA ASP A 46 13.53 2.82 7.44
C ASP A 46 14.95 2.80 8.04
N GLU A 47 15.33 3.87 8.76
CA GLU A 47 16.63 4.03 9.44
C GLU A 47 17.87 3.56 8.65
N GLY A 48 17.92 3.84 7.34
CA GLY A 48 19.05 3.49 6.46
C GLY A 48 19.00 2.07 5.89
N LYS A 49 17.96 1.29 6.20
CA LYS A 49 17.66 0.00 5.55
C LYS A 49 16.61 0.21 4.47
N ARG A 50 17.01 -0.07 3.22
CA ARG A 50 16.09 -0.14 2.07
C ARG A 50 15.41 -1.50 2.09
N VAL A 51 14.12 -1.54 2.40
CA VAL A 51 13.31 -2.77 2.32
C VAL A 51 12.37 -2.66 1.13
N VAL A 52 12.34 -3.68 0.30
CA VAL A 52 11.48 -3.73 -0.88
C VAL A 52 10.46 -4.83 -0.72
N LEU A 53 9.19 -4.49 -0.84
CA LEU A 53 8.08 -5.44 -0.72
C LEU A 53 7.20 -5.37 -1.98
N PRO A 54 6.71 -6.51 -2.50
CA PRO A 54 5.76 -6.50 -3.61
C PRO A 54 4.47 -5.79 -3.23
N VAL A 55 3.89 -4.98 -4.13
CA VAL A 55 2.60 -4.28 -3.86
C VAL A 55 1.43 -5.28 -3.73
N ASP A 56 1.55 -6.42 -4.41
CA ASP A 56 0.55 -7.51 -4.48
C ASP A 56 0.61 -8.43 -3.24
N VAL A 57 1.50 -8.15 -2.27
CA VAL A 57 1.63 -9.00 -1.09
C VAL A 57 0.41 -8.85 -0.19
N GLN A 58 -0.25 -9.97 0.09
CA GLN A 58 -1.34 -10.01 1.06
C GLN A 58 -0.79 -9.72 2.45
N SER A 59 -1.39 -8.74 3.12
CA SER A 59 -1.09 -8.44 4.51
C SER A 59 -2.02 -9.24 5.44
N ARG A 60 -1.66 -9.27 6.73
CA ARG A 60 -2.50 -9.85 7.78
C ARG A 60 -3.67 -8.94 8.17
N PHE A 61 -3.79 -7.78 7.51
CA PHE A 61 -4.92 -6.89 7.69
C PHE A 61 -6.14 -7.49 6.99
N MET A 62 -7.16 -7.82 7.78
CA MET A 62 -8.47 -8.19 7.27
C MET A 62 -9.36 -6.94 7.23
N SER A 63 -10.00 -6.72 6.09
CA SER A 63 -11.14 -5.80 6.00
C SER A 63 -12.28 -6.30 6.88
N SER A 64 -13.24 -5.43 7.24
CA SER A 64 -14.44 -5.84 7.98
C SER A 64 -15.24 -6.93 7.26
N GLU A 65 -15.08 -7.06 5.94
CA GLU A 65 -15.69 -8.12 5.14
C GLU A 65 -14.96 -9.46 5.20
N GLY A 66 -13.86 -9.56 5.96
CA GLY A 66 -13.06 -10.78 6.12
C GLY A 66 -12.06 -11.05 4.98
N ASN A 67 -11.91 -10.10 4.05
CA ASN A 67 -10.96 -10.22 2.95
C ASN A 67 -9.55 -9.81 3.39
N LEU A 68 -8.55 -10.61 3.02
CA LEU A 68 -7.14 -10.25 3.18
C LEU A 68 -6.82 -9.07 2.27
N ILE A 69 -6.21 -8.03 2.83
CA ILE A 69 -5.92 -6.83 2.07
C ILE A 69 -4.46 -6.76 1.67
N ASP A 70 -4.24 -6.51 0.38
CA ASP A 70 -2.92 -6.35 -0.20
C ASP A 70 -2.28 -5.02 0.20
N LEU A 71 -0.96 -5.00 0.20
CA LEU A 71 -0.17 -3.82 0.55
C LEU A 71 -0.46 -2.62 -0.35
N ARG A 72 -0.78 -2.84 -1.64
CA ARG A 72 -1.21 -1.80 -2.56
C ARG A 72 -2.41 -1.02 -2.05
N SER A 73 -3.43 -1.75 -1.58
CA SER A 73 -4.66 -1.17 -1.04
C SER A 73 -4.38 -0.40 0.24
N ILE A 74 -3.52 -0.93 1.11
CA ILE A 74 -3.08 -0.25 2.35
C ILE A 74 -2.37 1.07 2.03
N TYR A 75 -1.41 1.05 1.10
CA TYR A 75 -0.68 2.25 0.71
C TYR A 75 -1.60 3.27 0.04
N PHE A 76 -2.50 2.82 -0.84
CA PHE A 76 -3.52 3.70 -1.44
C PHE A 76 -4.41 4.35 -0.38
N ALA A 77 -4.87 3.58 0.62
CA ALA A 77 -5.67 4.07 1.73
C ALA A 77 -4.93 5.13 2.56
N TRP A 78 -3.63 4.93 2.78
CA TRP A 78 -2.77 5.87 3.49
C TRP A 78 -2.58 7.19 2.73
N VAL A 79 -2.20 7.14 1.45
CA VAL A 79 -1.98 8.35 0.63
C VAL A 79 -3.27 9.16 0.49
N ASN A 80 -4.41 8.48 0.45
CA ASN A 80 -5.73 9.08 0.27
C ASN A 80 -6.56 9.10 1.57
N ARG A 81 -5.91 9.09 2.74
CA ARG A 81 -6.61 9.11 4.04
C ARG A 81 -7.22 10.48 4.35
N ASP A 82 -6.63 11.54 3.80
CA ASP A 82 -6.96 12.93 4.11
C ASP A 82 -8.02 13.52 3.15
N ILE A 83 -8.40 12.79 2.09
CA ILE A 83 -9.43 13.21 1.13
C ILE A 83 -10.82 12.69 1.50
N THR A 84 -11.85 13.29 0.91
CA THR A 84 -13.23 12.92 1.19
C THR A 84 -13.58 11.53 0.66
N ILE A 85 -14.60 10.88 1.24
CA ILE A 85 -15.14 9.59 0.74
C ILE A 85 -15.38 9.61 -0.79
N PRO A 86 -16.09 10.60 -1.38
CA PRO A 86 -16.35 10.60 -2.82
C PRO A 86 -15.07 10.74 -3.66
N GLU A 87 -14.13 11.58 -3.26
CA GLU A 87 -12.83 11.71 -3.95
C GLU A 87 -12.02 10.42 -3.86
N TYR A 88 -12.01 9.77 -2.70
CA TYR A 88 -11.36 8.49 -2.51
C TYR A 88 -11.95 7.40 -3.42
N ASN A 89 -13.28 7.33 -3.50
CA ASN A 89 -13.95 6.35 -4.34
C ASN A 89 -13.61 6.57 -5.82
N ALA A 90 -13.59 7.83 -6.26
CA ALA A 90 -13.19 8.21 -7.62
C ALA A 90 -11.71 7.87 -7.88
N ALA A 91 -10.81 8.13 -6.93
CA ALA A 91 -9.40 7.78 -7.04
C ALA A 91 -9.19 6.26 -7.10
N ALA A 92 -9.96 5.49 -6.32
CA ALA A 92 -9.90 4.03 -6.32
C ALA A 92 -10.41 3.45 -7.65
N GLU A 93 -11.49 4.02 -8.20
CA GLU A 93 -12.02 3.65 -9.51
C GLU A 93 -11.03 3.95 -10.61
N LYS A 94 -10.47 5.17 -10.64
CA LYS A 94 -9.44 5.55 -11.59
C LYS A 94 -8.23 4.63 -11.53
N LEU A 95 -7.76 4.30 -10.32
CA LEU A 95 -6.64 3.39 -10.16
C LEU A 95 -6.99 1.97 -10.63
N ASN A 96 -8.21 1.48 -10.36
CA ASN A 96 -8.69 0.19 -10.84
C ASN A 96 -8.83 0.15 -12.37
N GLU A 97 -9.21 1.26 -13.00
CA GLU A 97 -9.25 1.39 -14.46
C GLU A 97 -7.85 1.35 -15.07
N GLU A 98 -6.88 2.02 -14.45
CA GLU A 98 -5.48 1.98 -14.86
C GLU A 98 -4.85 0.59 -14.63
N LEU A 99 -5.27 -0.10 -13.57
CA LEU A 99 -4.84 -1.45 -13.23
C LEU A 99 -5.58 -2.50 -14.06
N THR A 100 -5.10 -2.71 -15.27
CA THR A 100 -5.59 -3.80 -16.13
C THR A 100 -5.19 -5.18 -15.57
N GLY A 101 -6.08 -6.17 -15.72
CA GLY A 101 -5.78 -7.58 -15.35
C GLY A 101 -6.31 -8.06 -14.00
N GLY A 102 -7.39 -7.47 -13.47
CA GLY A 102 -8.07 -7.96 -12.26
C GLY A 102 -7.38 -7.59 -10.94
N LYS A 103 -6.31 -6.80 -11.01
CA LYS A 103 -5.60 -6.31 -9.84
C LYS A 103 -6.26 -5.01 -9.38
N GLY A 104 -7.28 -5.06 -8.53
CA GLY A 104 -7.90 -3.86 -7.96
C GLY A 104 -7.41 -3.47 -6.56
N VAL A 105 -7.56 -2.20 -6.18
CA VAL A 105 -7.44 -1.77 -4.78
C VAL A 105 -8.78 -1.91 -4.06
N HIS A 106 -8.71 -2.31 -2.79
CA HIS A 106 -9.88 -2.40 -1.93
C HIS A 106 -10.35 -1.00 -1.50
N LYS A 107 -11.66 -0.75 -1.60
CA LYS A 107 -12.27 0.52 -1.19
C LYS A 107 -12.55 0.49 0.31
N PHE A 108 -11.61 0.98 1.12
CA PHE A 108 -11.81 1.04 2.56
C PHE A 108 -12.86 2.07 2.96
N PRO A 109 -13.79 1.72 3.87
CA PRO A 109 -14.60 2.71 4.56
C PRO A 109 -13.71 3.58 5.44
N PHE A 110 -14.10 4.84 5.65
CA PHE A 110 -13.27 5.83 6.35
C PHE A 110 -12.78 5.37 7.73
N VAL A 111 -13.60 4.63 8.48
CA VAL A 111 -13.23 4.09 9.80
C VAL A 111 -12.07 3.09 9.72
N GLU A 112 -12.04 2.21 8.72
CA GLU A 112 -10.97 1.23 8.55
C GLU A 112 -9.65 1.87 8.14
N ARG A 113 -9.69 3.00 7.42
CA ARG A 113 -8.49 3.76 7.06
C ARG A 113 -7.74 4.25 8.29
N TRP A 114 -8.47 4.62 9.34
CA TRP A 114 -7.87 5.05 10.60
C TRP A 114 -7.28 3.87 11.38
N ASN A 115 -7.98 2.73 11.37
CA ASN A 115 -7.54 1.51 12.06
C ASN A 115 -6.28 0.87 11.42
N LEU A 116 -6.05 1.11 10.12
CA LEU A 116 -4.80 0.71 9.46
C LEU A 116 -3.55 1.29 10.14
N ILE A 117 -3.66 2.52 10.65
CA ILE A 117 -2.56 3.33 11.17
C ILE A 117 -2.44 3.21 12.69
N ALA A 118 -3.55 2.97 13.39
CA ALA A 118 -3.62 2.80 14.85
C ALA A 118 -2.88 1.54 15.32
#